data_AF-A0A9P1KHX6-F1
#
_entry.id   AF-A0A9P1KHX6-F1
#
_cell.length_a   1.000
_cell.length_b   1.000
_cell.length_c   1.000
_cell.angle_alpha   90.00
_cell.angle_beta   90.00
_cell.angle_gamma   90.00
#
_symmetry.space_group_name_H-M   'P 1'
#
loop_
_entity.id
_entity.type
_entity.pdbx_description
1 polymer ?
#
loop_
_entity_poly.entity_id
_entity_poly.type
_entity_poly.pdbx_seq_one_letter_code
_entity_poly.pdbx_strand_id
1 'polypeptide(L)'
;MNTTNDNKPPQYQNVMEIWVDEEIDRQLQRLSQNLLKYISRVEVATYALNRLPPLYASCQEGRNKQEQRAKTYRGKIQETVRQAIAAVQRDPIRLSTPLISPEEVQYEQTIRELIDLLPKQTDARNSAIKLLKDAIAPLASPPTSPTPPPPPPRRTVAGRKVPREPLLSHRDQIQEQLRIAKTLNGDPSESSGTEKTGDRSWPQSRQTTVSHREQIEEQLKLAKKSQL
;
A
#
# COMPACT_ATOMS: atom_id res chain seq x y z
N MET A 1 -27.98 -9.84 -32.68
CA MET A 1 -27.29 -8.55 -32.88
C MET A 1 -26.55 -8.22 -31.59
N ASN A 2 -25.26 -8.57 -31.50
CA ASN A 2 -24.39 -8.14 -30.39
C ASN A 2 -23.23 -7.38 -31.00
N THR A 3 -23.37 -6.06 -31.10
CA THR A 3 -22.27 -5.15 -31.41
C THR A 3 -21.98 -4.41 -30.12
N THR A 4 -20.86 -4.67 -29.43
CA THR A 4 -20.25 -3.77 -28.43
C THR A 4 -19.00 -4.41 -27.79
N ASN A 5 -17.88 -3.67 -27.79
CA ASN A 5 -16.63 -3.85 -27.01
C ASN A 5 -15.42 -4.62 -27.57
N ASP A 6 -15.42 -5.14 -28.79
CA ASP A 6 -14.29 -5.96 -29.29
C ASP A 6 -12.95 -5.22 -29.53
N ASN A 7 -12.86 -3.91 -29.28
CA ASN A 7 -11.64 -3.14 -29.56
C ASN A 7 -11.10 -2.33 -28.36
N LYS A 8 -11.56 -2.60 -27.14
CA LYS A 8 -10.96 -2.00 -25.94
C LYS A 8 -9.86 -2.94 -25.40
N PRO A 9 -8.63 -2.45 -25.17
CA PRO A 9 -7.59 -3.27 -24.57
C PRO A 9 -8.04 -3.76 -23.18
N PRO A 10 -7.66 -4.97 -22.77
CA PRO A 10 -7.98 -5.50 -21.45
C PRO A 10 -7.47 -4.54 -20.36
N GLN A 11 -8.36 -4.17 -19.44
CA GLN A 11 -8.11 -3.24 -18.34
C GLN A 11 -8.12 -4.00 -17.01
N TYR A 12 -7.23 -3.64 -16.10
CA TYR A 12 -7.28 -4.09 -14.72
C TYR A 12 -7.63 -2.92 -13.82
N GLN A 13 -8.19 -3.23 -12.66
CA GLN A 13 -8.60 -2.25 -11.67
C GLN A 13 -8.29 -2.77 -10.26
N ASN A 14 -7.92 -1.86 -9.37
CA ASN A 14 -7.85 -2.16 -7.94
C ASN A 14 -9.24 -1.95 -7.32
N VAL A 15 -9.84 -3.03 -6.83
CA VAL A 15 -11.17 -3.00 -6.20
C VAL A 15 -11.17 -2.08 -4.97
N MET A 16 -10.05 -1.96 -4.26
CA MET A 16 -9.98 -1.08 -3.07
C MET A 16 -10.21 0.39 -3.38
N GLU A 17 -9.92 0.85 -4.61
CA GLU A 17 -10.16 2.25 -5.01
C GLU A 17 -11.64 2.61 -4.86
N ILE A 18 -12.53 1.74 -5.31
CA ILE A 18 -13.99 1.94 -5.24
C ILE A 18 -14.45 2.03 -3.77
N TRP A 19 -13.99 1.11 -2.93
CA TRP A 19 -14.41 1.06 -1.53
C TRP A 19 -13.84 2.23 -0.70
N VAL A 20 -12.61 2.66 -1.01
CA VAL A 20 -11.99 3.82 -0.37
C VAL A 20 -12.73 5.09 -0.79
N ASP A 21 -13.04 5.25 -2.07
CA ASP A 21 -13.79 6.40 -2.58
C ASP A 21 -15.17 6.52 -1.92
N GLU A 22 -15.93 5.42 -1.84
CA GLU A 22 -17.22 5.41 -1.14
C GLU A 22 -17.08 5.79 0.34
N GLU A 23 -16.03 5.32 1.01
CA GLU A 23 -15.81 5.63 2.43
C GLU A 23 -15.37 7.07 2.64
N ILE A 24 -14.55 7.62 1.74
CA ILE A 24 -14.19 9.04 1.76
C ILE A 24 -15.45 9.87 1.63
N ASP A 25 -16.31 9.59 0.66
CA ASP A 25 -17.55 10.35 0.46
C ASP A 25 -18.46 10.26 1.69
N ARG A 26 -18.60 9.08 2.31
CA ARG A 26 -19.34 8.89 3.58
C ARG A 26 -18.77 9.72 4.73
N GLN A 27 -17.45 9.78 4.89
CA GLN A 27 -16.82 10.52 6.00
C GLN A 27 -16.81 12.03 5.75
N LEU A 28 -16.58 12.47 4.51
CA LEU A 28 -16.60 13.88 4.13
C LEU A 28 -18.01 14.49 4.27
N GLN A 29 -19.07 13.74 3.95
CA GLN A 29 -20.46 14.19 4.15
C GLN A 29 -20.79 14.51 5.62
N ARG A 30 -20.04 13.95 6.58
CA ARG A 30 -20.23 14.19 8.02
C ARG A 30 -19.44 15.39 8.54
N LEU A 31 -18.55 15.98 7.73
CA LEU A 31 -17.74 17.12 8.10
C LEU A 31 -18.43 18.45 7.76
N SER A 32 -18.02 19.52 8.45
CA SER A 32 -18.53 20.86 8.17
C SER A 32 -17.98 21.40 6.84
N GLN A 33 -18.80 22.18 6.13
CA GLN A 33 -18.44 22.76 4.81
C GLN A 33 -17.16 23.61 4.85
N ASN A 34 -16.83 24.22 5.99
CA ASN A 34 -15.62 25.01 6.16
C ASN A 34 -14.35 24.14 6.09
N LEU A 35 -14.40 22.91 6.59
CA LEU A 35 -13.25 22.00 6.56
C LEU A 35 -13.08 21.36 5.17
N LEU A 36 -14.18 21.14 4.44
CA LEU A 36 -14.13 20.54 3.11
C LEU A 36 -13.29 21.35 2.11
N LYS A 37 -13.21 22.68 2.28
CA LYS A 37 -12.40 23.56 1.41
C LYS A 37 -10.90 23.26 1.45
N TYR A 38 -10.42 22.68 2.55
CA TYR A 38 -9.00 22.44 2.79
C TYR A 38 -8.62 20.96 2.63
N ILE A 39 -9.58 20.08 2.33
CA ILE A 39 -9.35 18.65 2.23
C ILE A 39 -9.42 18.24 0.76
N SER A 40 -8.27 17.84 0.20
CA SER A 40 -8.21 17.25 -1.13
C SER A 40 -8.62 15.77 -1.10
N ARG A 41 -9.68 15.41 -1.83
CA ARG A 41 -10.14 14.01 -1.98
C ARG A 41 -9.02 13.10 -2.49
N VAL A 42 -8.24 13.57 -3.47
CA VAL A 42 -7.15 12.82 -4.10
C VAL A 42 -6.04 12.50 -3.12
N GLU A 43 -5.69 13.43 -2.23
CA GLU A 43 -4.66 13.22 -1.21
C GLU A 43 -5.13 12.23 -0.14
N VAL A 44 -6.39 12.34 0.29
CA VAL A 44 -6.99 11.37 1.23
C VAL A 44 -6.99 9.97 0.62
N ALA A 45 -7.43 9.83 -0.64
CA ALA A 45 -7.43 8.55 -1.35
C ALA A 45 -6.02 7.98 -1.48
N THR A 46 -5.05 8.80 -1.88
CA THR A 46 -3.65 8.38 -2.05
C THR A 46 -3.04 7.93 -0.72
N TYR A 47 -3.27 8.68 0.36
CA TYR A 47 -2.81 8.31 1.70
C TYR A 47 -3.42 6.99 2.15
N ALA A 48 -4.72 6.79 1.92
CA ALA A 48 -5.42 5.58 2.32
C ALA A 48 -4.98 4.35 1.51
N LEU A 49 -4.95 4.47 0.18
CA LEU A 49 -4.58 3.37 -0.71
C LEU A 49 -3.14 2.90 -0.50
N ASN A 50 -2.21 3.81 -0.18
CA ASN A 50 -0.82 3.46 0.14
C ASN A 50 -0.65 2.65 1.44
N ARG A 51 -1.72 2.50 2.24
CA ARG A 51 -1.72 1.78 3.52
C ARG A 51 -2.64 0.56 3.54
N LEU A 52 -3.33 0.31 2.43
CA LEU A 52 -4.28 -0.78 2.30
C LEU A 52 -3.70 -1.83 1.32
N PRO A 53 -4.01 -3.13 1.52
CA PRO A 53 -3.58 -4.15 0.59
C PRO A 53 -4.26 -3.93 -0.76
N PRO A 54 -3.53 -3.88 -1.89
CA PRO A 54 -4.14 -3.73 -3.21
C PRO A 54 -4.88 -5.00 -3.62
N LEU A 55 -6.10 -4.85 -4.14
CA LEU A 55 -6.95 -5.96 -4.60
C LEU A 55 -7.23 -5.83 -6.10
N TYR A 56 -6.25 -6.18 -6.92
CA TYR A 56 -6.37 -6.11 -8.37
C TYR A 56 -7.23 -7.23 -8.96
N ALA A 57 -7.98 -6.88 -10.00
CA ALA A 57 -8.70 -7.80 -10.86
C ALA A 57 -8.56 -7.37 -12.33
N SER A 58 -8.40 -8.35 -13.22
CA SER A 58 -8.34 -8.18 -14.69
C SER A 58 -9.58 -8.73 -15.41
N CYS A 59 -10.51 -9.34 -14.68
CA CYS A 59 -11.75 -9.90 -15.21
C CYS A 59 -12.91 -9.72 -14.22
N GLN A 60 -14.14 -9.78 -14.71
CA GLN A 60 -15.34 -9.55 -13.91
C GLN A 60 -15.51 -10.59 -12.78
N GLU A 61 -15.22 -11.86 -13.04
CA GLU A 61 -15.28 -12.91 -12.02
C GLU A 61 -14.25 -12.69 -10.91
N GLY A 62 -13.04 -12.27 -11.29
CA GLY A 62 -11.97 -11.91 -10.36
C GLY A 62 -12.37 -10.71 -9.51
N ARG A 63 -12.99 -9.70 -10.12
CA ARG A 63 -13.51 -8.52 -9.42
C ARG A 63 -14.51 -8.91 -8.33
N ASN A 64 -15.50 -9.74 -8.67
CA ASN A 64 -16.51 -10.19 -7.69
C ASN A 64 -15.86 -10.92 -6.49
N LYS A 65 -14.84 -11.76 -6.74
CA LYS A 65 -14.08 -12.44 -5.66
C LYS A 65 -13.31 -11.44 -4.79
N GLN A 66 -12.64 -10.46 -5.41
CA GLN A 66 -11.93 -9.41 -4.69
C GLN A 66 -12.87 -8.50 -3.91
N GLU A 67 -14.08 -8.23 -4.40
CA GLU A 67 -15.10 -7.46 -3.68
C GLU A 67 -15.56 -8.17 -2.39
N GLN A 68 -15.74 -9.50 -2.42
CA GLN A 68 -16.02 -10.25 -1.20
C GLN A 68 -14.85 -10.18 -0.21
N ARG A 69 -13.61 -10.20 -0.71
CA ARG A 69 -12.42 -10.02 0.11
C ARG A 69 -12.32 -8.59 0.66
N ALA A 70 -12.68 -7.57 -0.11
CA ALA A 70 -12.67 -6.17 0.33
C ALA A 70 -13.61 -5.95 1.53
N LYS A 71 -14.73 -6.66 1.60
CA LYS A 71 -15.67 -6.58 2.74
C LYS A 71 -15.02 -6.92 4.08
N THR A 72 -14.04 -7.83 4.13
CA THR A 72 -13.35 -8.16 5.38
C THR A 72 -12.45 -7.03 5.86
N TYR A 73 -12.04 -6.13 4.95
CA TYR A 73 -11.21 -4.97 5.26
C TYR A 73 -12.00 -3.70 5.62
N ARG A 74 -13.34 -3.74 5.67
CA ARG A 74 -14.19 -2.55 5.93
C ARG A 74 -13.72 -1.74 7.15
N GLY A 75 -13.50 -2.39 8.30
CA GLY A 75 -13.04 -1.69 9.50
C GLY A 75 -11.65 -1.05 9.32
N LYS A 76 -10.75 -1.71 8.58
CA LYS A 76 -9.43 -1.16 8.27
C LYS A 76 -9.51 0.02 7.29
N ILE A 77 -10.40 -0.05 6.31
CA ILE A 77 -10.65 1.05 5.35
C ILE A 77 -11.15 2.28 6.13
N GLN A 78 -12.17 2.11 6.96
CA GLN A 78 -12.73 3.19 7.79
C GLN A 78 -11.66 3.88 8.64
N GLU A 79 -10.84 3.09 9.35
CA GLU A 79 -9.78 3.63 10.20
C GLU A 79 -8.69 4.34 9.39
N THR A 80 -8.32 3.80 8.23
CA THR A 80 -7.26 4.38 7.40
C THR A 80 -7.74 5.68 6.74
N VAL A 81 -8.99 5.75 6.27
CA VAL A 81 -9.59 6.98 5.73
C VAL A 81 -9.69 8.06 6.82
N ARG A 82 -10.10 7.67 8.04
CA ARG A 82 -10.15 8.60 9.17
C ARG A 82 -8.76 9.19 9.48
N GLN A 83 -7.73 8.35 9.47
CA GLN A 83 -6.35 8.79 9.63
C GLN A 83 -5.87 9.68 8.47
N ALA A 84 -6.29 9.38 7.24
CA ALA A 84 -5.97 10.15 6.05
C ALA A 84 -6.54 11.57 6.14
N ILE A 85 -7.82 11.69 6.48
CA ILE A 85 -8.49 12.98 6.69
C ILE A 85 -7.75 13.78 7.79
N ALA A 86 -7.44 13.15 8.91
CA ALA A 86 -6.71 13.81 10.01
C ALA A 86 -5.26 14.19 9.63
N ALA A 87 -4.63 13.48 8.70
CA ALA A 87 -3.29 13.83 8.20
C ALA A 87 -3.34 15.04 7.26
N VAL A 88 -4.32 15.07 6.34
CA VAL A 88 -4.52 16.19 5.40
C VAL A 88 -4.95 17.46 6.14
N GLN A 89 -5.82 17.33 7.16
CA GLN A 89 -6.24 18.47 7.98
C GLN A 89 -5.10 19.12 8.78
N ARG A 90 -4.06 18.37 9.15
CA ARG A 90 -2.93 18.93 9.92
C ARG A 90 -2.10 19.91 9.10
N ASP A 91 -1.95 19.66 7.80
CA ASP A 91 -1.10 20.46 6.93
C ASP A 91 -1.85 20.96 5.67
N PRO A 92 -2.82 21.90 5.82
CA PRO A 92 -3.68 22.34 4.73
C PRO A 92 -3.00 23.22 3.68
N ILE A 93 -1.75 23.68 3.91
CA ILE A 93 -0.99 24.55 2.99
C ILE A 93 0.07 23.75 2.21
N ARG A 94 -0.05 22.42 2.15
CA ARG A 94 0.88 21.61 1.33
C ARG A 94 0.67 21.92 -0.14
N LEU A 95 1.67 22.54 -0.76
CA LEU A 95 1.74 22.72 -2.21
C LEU A 95 2.11 21.39 -2.85
N SER A 96 1.15 20.71 -3.47
CA SER A 96 1.38 19.49 -4.26
C SER A 96 1.23 19.82 -5.75
N THR A 97 2.22 19.41 -6.56
CA THR A 97 2.10 19.47 -8.02
C THR A 97 1.28 18.24 -8.46
N PRO A 98 0.08 18.42 -9.03
CA PRO A 98 -0.79 17.29 -9.38
C PRO A 98 -0.21 16.48 -10.55
N LEU A 99 -0.43 15.17 -10.54
CA LEU A 99 -0.14 14.31 -11.68
C LEU A 99 -1.26 14.47 -12.71
N ILE A 100 -0.90 14.88 -13.93
CA ILE A 100 -1.83 14.99 -15.06
C ILE A 100 -1.70 13.71 -15.87
N SER A 101 -2.83 13.10 -16.26
CA SER A 101 -2.79 11.88 -17.06
C SER A 101 -2.27 12.17 -18.47
N PRO A 102 -1.45 11.29 -19.07
CA PRO A 102 -0.93 11.49 -20.42
C PRO A 102 -2.04 11.53 -21.47
N GLU A 103 -3.16 10.83 -21.22
CA GLU A 103 -4.36 10.85 -22.06
C GLU A 103 -5.04 12.23 -22.04
N GLU A 104 -5.09 12.89 -20.89
CA GLU A 104 -5.64 14.25 -20.76
C GLU A 104 -4.73 15.30 -21.42
N VAL A 105 -3.41 15.12 -21.34
CA VAL A 105 -2.45 15.94 -22.12
C VAL A 105 -2.66 15.74 -23.62
N GLN A 106 -2.80 14.49 -24.07
CA GLN A 106 -3.04 14.16 -25.47
C GLN A 106 -4.39 14.70 -25.96
N TYR A 107 -5.42 14.61 -25.13
CA TYR A 107 -6.75 15.14 -25.41
C TYR A 107 -6.73 16.66 -25.58
N GLU A 108 -6.07 17.37 -24.66
CA GLU A 108 -5.84 18.81 -24.75
C GLU A 108 -5.06 19.20 -26.00
N GLN A 109 -4.04 18.42 -26.37
CA GLN A 109 -3.28 18.61 -27.61
C GLN A 109 -4.15 18.40 -28.85
N THR A 110 -4.91 17.31 -28.92
CA THR A 110 -5.82 17.03 -30.03
C THR A 110 -6.91 18.09 -30.16
N ILE A 111 -7.46 18.59 -29.05
CA ILE A 111 -8.40 19.72 -29.07
C ILE A 111 -7.72 20.97 -29.64
N ARG A 112 -6.49 21.28 -29.23
CA ARG A 112 -5.76 22.45 -29.75
C ARG A 112 -5.51 22.33 -31.24
N GLU A 113 -5.12 21.16 -31.72
CA GLU A 113 -4.93 20.87 -33.15
C GLU A 113 -6.23 21.04 -33.93
N LEU A 114 -7.35 20.48 -33.42
CA LEU A 114 -8.67 20.65 -34.03
C LEU A 114 -9.10 22.12 -34.08
N ILE A 115 -8.81 22.89 -33.03
CA ILE A 115 -9.11 24.33 -32.99
C ILE A 115 -8.26 25.11 -34.01
N ASP A 116 -7.00 24.72 -34.24
CA ASP A 116 -6.12 25.39 -35.20
C ASP A 116 -6.52 25.11 -36.66
N LEU A 117 -7.10 23.92 -36.92
CA LEU A 117 -7.66 23.56 -38.22
C LEU A 117 -8.96 24.31 -38.57
N LEU A 118 -9.65 24.89 -37.59
CA LEU A 118 -10.84 25.70 -37.86
C LEU A 118 -10.45 27.05 -38.49
N PRO A 119 -11.26 27.60 -39.42
CA PRO A 119 -11.02 28.92 -39.99
C PRO A 119 -11.09 30.01 -38.90
N LYS A 120 -10.17 30.99 -38.96
CA LYS A 120 -9.94 31.99 -37.90
C LYS A 120 -10.97 33.13 -37.84
N GLN A 121 -11.88 33.22 -38.81
CA GLN A 121 -12.60 34.46 -39.10
C GLN A 121 -14.12 34.23 -39.21
N THR A 122 -14.76 33.73 -38.14
CA THR A 122 -16.23 33.78 -37.99
C THR A 122 -16.63 33.71 -36.52
N ASP A 123 -17.73 34.36 -36.13
CA ASP A 123 -18.39 34.14 -34.82
C ASP A 123 -18.84 32.67 -34.66
N ALA A 124 -19.05 31.98 -35.79
CA ALA A 124 -19.29 30.54 -35.85
C ALA A 124 -18.11 29.71 -35.30
N ARG A 125 -16.86 30.20 -35.35
CA ARG A 125 -15.69 29.55 -34.74
C ARG A 125 -15.85 29.44 -33.22
N ASN A 126 -16.22 30.52 -32.54
CA ASN A 126 -16.35 30.51 -31.08
C ASN A 126 -17.49 29.61 -30.62
N SER A 127 -18.59 29.60 -31.36
CA SER A 127 -19.71 28.68 -31.13
C SER A 127 -19.32 27.23 -31.41
N ALA A 128 -18.57 26.95 -32.48
CA ALA A 128 -18.06 25.62 -32.81
C ALA A 128 -17.07 25.09 -31.77
N ILE A 129 -16.16 25.94 -31.28
CA ILE A 129 -15.23 25.58 -30.19
C ILE A 129 -16.00 25.24 -28.91
N LYS A 130 -17.03 26.04 -28.58
CA LYS A 130 -17.89 25.78 -27.42
C LYS A 130 -18.62 24.44 -27.56
N LEU A 131 -19.24 24.19 -28.72
CA LEU A 131 -19.91 22.92 -29.00
C LEU A 131 -18.96 21.72 -29.00
N LEU A 132 -17.74 21.87 -29.54
CA LEU A 132 -16.71 20.82 -29.48
C LEU A 132 -16.31 20.51 -28.04
N LYS A 133 -16.06 21.54 -27.23
CA LYS A 133 -15.72 21.35 -25.82
C LYS A 133 -16.87 20.71 -25.05
N ASP A 134 -18.10 21.17 -25.26
CA ASP A 134 -19.28 20.67 -24.55
C ASP A 134 -19.67 19.25 -25.01
N ALA A 135 -19.47 18.90 -26.28
CA ALA A 135 -19.78 17.57 -26.82
C ALA A 135 -18.74 16.51 -26.47
N ILE A 136 -17.48 16.90 -26.30
CA ILE A 136 -16.38 15.95 -26.03
C ILE A 136 -16.02 15.90 -24.54
N ALA A 137 -16.33 16.92 -23.72
CA ALA A 137 -16.21 16.87 -22.26
C ALA A 137 -16.86 15.63 -21.59
N PRO A 138 -18.04 15.14 -22.03
CA PRO A 138 -18.59 13.88 -21.52
C PRO A 138 -17.79 12.63 -21.92
N LEU A 139 -17.07 12.65 -23.05
CA LEU A 139 -16.22 11.54 -23.51
C LEU A 139 -14.85 11.50 -22.81
N ALA A 140 -14.39 12.64 -22.29
CA ALA A 140 -13.10 12.77 -21.60
C ALA A 140 -13.13 12.33 -20.12
N SER A 141 -14.29 11.96 -19.59
CA SER A 141 -14.39 11.38 -18.24
C SER A 141 -13.78 9.96 -18.26
N PRO A 142 -12.73 9.68 -17.48
CA PRO A 142 -11.94 8.47 -17.65
C PRO A 142 -12.65 7.23 -17.11
N PRO A 143 -12.60 6.06 -17.80
CA PRO A 143 -12.69 4.78 -17.13
C PRO A 143 -11.43 4.56 -16.29
N THR A 144 -11.53 4.80 -14.98
CA THR A 144 -10.57 4.49 -13.91
C THR A 144 -9.59 3.34 -14.22
N SER A 145 -8.28 3.63 -14.27
CA SER A 145 -7.16 2.91 -13.60
C SER A 145 -5.83 3.26 -14.30
N PRO A 146 -4.80 3.76 -13.61
CA PRO A 146 -3.47 3.94 -14.20
C PRO A 146 -2.79 2.58 -14.37
N THR A 147 -2.08 2.42 -15.49
CA THR A 147 -1.31 1.20 -15.79
C THR A 147 0.03 1.21 -15.04
N PRO A 148 0.38 0.35 -14.05
CA PRO A 148 1.76 0.29 -13.58
C PRO A 148 2.68 -0.44 -14.57
N PRO A 149 3.99 -0.16 -14.51
CA PRO A 149 4.99 -0.84 -15.33
C PRO A 149 5.01 -2.35 -15.05
N PRO A 150 5.46 -3.17 -16.02
CA PRO A 150 5.52 -4.62 -15.89
C PRO A 150 6.32 -5.03 -14.64
N PRO A 151 5.92 -6.12 -13.95
CA PRO A 151 6.68 -6.61 -12.81
C PRO A 151 8.14 -6.87 -13.23
N PRO A 152 9.13 -6.49 -12.41
CA PRO A 152 10.53 -6.74 -12.75
C PRO A 152 10.72 -8.24 -13.00
N PRO A 153 11.54 -8.62 -14.00
CA PRO A 153 11.80 -10.02 -14.27
C PRO A 153 12.29 -10.67 -12.97
N ARG A 154 11.63 -11.76 -12.59
CA ARG A 154 12.01 -12.59 -11.45
C ARG A 154 13.48 -12.95 -11.69
N ARG A 155 14.41 -12.43 -10.88
CA ARG A 155 15.78 -12.94 -10.85
C ARG A 155 15.67 -14.42 -10.47
N THR A 156 15.65 -15.28 -11.48
CA THR A 156 16.02 -16.68 -11.33
C THR A 156 17.49 -16.66 -10.99
N VAL A 157 17.80 -16.57 -9.70
CA VAL A 157 19.12 -16.96 -9.22
C VAL A 157 19.17 -18.47 -9.40
N ALA A 158 19.72 -18.88 -10.54
CA ALA A 158 20.12 -20.25 -10.76
C ALA A 158 21.08 -20.67 -9.63
N GLY A 159 20.81 -21.81 -9.00
CA GLY A 159 21.86 -22.56 -8.32
C GLY A 159 22.13 -22.29 -6.83
N ARG A 160 21.15 -21.91 -6.01
CA ARG A 160 21.21 -22.25 -4.56
C ARG A 160 20.01 -23.10 -4.18
N LYS A 161 20.24 -24.40 -4.00
CA LYS A 161 19.38 -25.24 -3.16
C LYS A 161 19.36 -24.58 -1.78
N VAL A 162 18.26 -23.92 -1.44
CA VAL A 162 17.98 -23.56 -0.05
C VAL A 162 17.74 -24.89 0.66
N PRO A 163 18.52 -25.26 1.69
CA PRO A 163 18.18 -26.41 2.50
C PRO A 163 16.79 -26.18 3.06
N ARG A 164 15.85 -27.11 2.84
CA ARG A 164 14.61 -27.11 3.62
C ARG A 164 15.03 -27.40 5.05
N GLU A 165 15.09 -26.37 5.88
CA GLU A 165 15.18 -26.60 7.32
C GLU A 165 13.92 -27.40 7.73
N PRO A 166 14.07 -28.56 8.38
CA PRO A 166 12.92 -29.24 8.94
C PRO A 166 12.31 -28.31 10.00
N LEU A 167 11.00 -28.07 9.88
CA LEU A 167 10.25 -27.34 10.91
C LEU A 167 10.31 -28.15 12.21
N LEU A 168 11.30 -27.87 13.05
CA LEU A 168 11.41 -28.45 14.38
C LEU A 168 10.17 -28.05 15.18
N SER A 169 9.56 -29.04 15.84
CA SER A 169 8.43 -28.83 16.74
C SER A 169 8.78 -27.78 17.80
N HIS A 170 7.80 -27.02 18.27
CA HIS A 170 8.01 -25.95 19.25
C HIS A 170 8.73 -26.47 20.53
N ARG A 171 8.49 -27.74 20.87
CA ARG A 171 9.18 -28.45 21.97
C ARG A 171 10.67 -28.69 21.69
N ASP A 172 11.03 -28.99 20.44
CA ASP A 172 12.40 -29.29 20.03
C ASP A 172 13.22 -28.00 19.88
N GLN A 173 12.59 -26.90 19.45
CA GLN A 173 13.22 -25.57 19.46
C GLN A 173 13.61 -25.12 20.88
N ILE A 174 12.77 -25.37 21.88
CA ILE A 174 13.06 -25.05 23.28
C ILE A 174 14.23 -25.89 23.83
N GLN A 175 14.32 -27.17 23.45
CA GLN A 175 15.43 -28.02 23.87
C GLN A 175 16.76 -27.62 23.22
N GLU A 176 16.76 -27.20 21.96
CA GLU A 176 17.99 -26.72 21.31
C GLU A 176 18.46 -25.38 21.89
N GLN A 177 17.53 -24.48 22.22
CA GLN A 177 17.87 -23.24 22.93
C GLN A 177 18.50 -23.52 24.31
N LEU A 178 18.00 -24.51 25.04
CA LEU A 178 18.59 -24.96 26.31
C LEU A 178 19.96 -25.63 26.14
N ARG A 179 20.17 -26.35 25.03
CA ARG A 179 21.46 -26.98 24.70
C ARG A 179 22.52 -25.92 24.40
N ILE A 180 22.18 -24.92 23.59
CA ILE A 180 23.04 -23.78 23.25
C ILE A 180 23.35 -22.94 24.50
N ALA A 181 22.36 -22.70 25.36
CA ALA A 181 22.56 -21.99 26.62
C ALA A 181 23.47 -22.74 27.60
N LYS A 182 23.49 -24.08 27.57
CA LYS A 182 24.42 -24.90 28.36
C LYS A 182 25.84 -24.91 27.79
N THR A 183 26.00 -24.88 26.46
CA THR A 183 27.33 -24.79 25.84
C THR A 183 28.00 -23.43 26.04
N LEU A 184 27.22 -22.37 26.29
CA LEU A 184 27.74 -21.03 26.57
C LEU A 184 28.13 -20.81 28.05
N ASN A 185 27.86 -21.77 28.94
CA ASN A 185 28.16 -21.68 30.38
C ASN A 185 29.01 -22.87 30.89
N GLY A 186 29.90 -23.41 30.06
CA GLY A 186 30.97 -24.29 30.51
C GLY A 186 32.16 -23.50 31.06
N ASP A 187 32.59 -23.85 32.28
CA ASP A 187 33.60 -23.20 33.11
C ASP A 187 34.99 -22.93 32.48
N PRO A 188 35.76 -21.98 33.03
CA PRO A 188 37.02 -21.49 32.47
C PRO A 188 38.24 -22.28 32.99
N SER A 189 38.93 -23.02 32.12
CA SER A 189 40.30 -23.46 32.40
C SER A 189 41.13 -23.69 31.12
N GLU A 190 42.20 -22.91 31.05
CA GLU A 190 43.49 -23.15 30.36
C GLU A 190 43.66 -22.82 28.86
N SER A 191 44.31 -21.66 28.65
CA SER A 191 45.54 -21.41 27.86
C SER A 191 45.54 -21.81 26.37
N SER A 192 46.08 -21.07 25.40
CA SER A 192 47.00 -19.94 25.34
C SER A 192 47.01 -19.48 23.87
N GLY A 193 47.07 -18.18 23.60
CA GLY A 193 47.24 -17.70 22.23
C GLY A 193 47.14 -16.20 22.14
N THR A 194 48.29 -15.54 22.28
CA THR A 194 48.50 -14.10 22.07
C THR A 194 48.04 -13.66 20.69
N GLU A 195 47.27 -12.56 20.59
CA GLU A 195 47.59 -11.44 19.70
C GLU A 195 46.61 -10.25 19.82
N LYS A 196 47.19 -9.17 20.35
CA LYS A 196 47.01 -7.73 20.11
C LYS A 196 45.78 -7.17 19.36
N THR A 197 45.34 -6.05 19.95
CA THR A 197 44.86 -4.78 19.36
C THR A 197 43.42 -4.68 18.85
N GLY A 198 42.67 -3.75 19.46
CA GLY A 198 41.44 -3.21 18.88
C GLY A 198 40.49 -2.58 19.89
N ASP A 199 40.84 -1.39 20.38
CA ASP A 199 39.94 -0.48 21.09
C ASP A 199 38.59 -0.35 20.38
N ARG A 200 37.49 -0.52 21.13
CA ARG A 200 36.19 0.15 20.94
C ARG A 200 35.29 -0.13 22.13
N SER A 201 35.28 0.80 23.07
CA SER A 201 34.28 0.91 24.11
C SER A 201 32.89 1.24 23.51
N TRP A 202 31.86 0.50 23.91
CA TRP A 202 30.47 0.97 23.93
C TRP A 202 29.92 0.70 25.34
N PRO A 203 29.17 1.64 25.96
CA PRO A 203 28.78 1.55 27.36
C PRO A 203 27.66 0.53 27.61
N GLN A 204 27.71 -0.06 28.80
CA GLN A 204 26.82 -1.08 29.33
C GLN A 204 25.39 -0.55 29.57
N SER A 205 24.39 -1.19 28.95
CA SER A 205 23.00 -1.20 29.43
C SER A 205 22.70 -2.57 30.04
N ARG A 206 23.21 -2.83 31.25
CA ARG A 206 22.85 -4.00 32.07
C ARG A 206 21.73 -3.65 33.04
N GLN A 207 20.49 -3.51 32.56
CA GLN A 207 19.32 -3.39 33.48
C GLN A 207 18.07 -4.17 33.02
N THR A 208 18.09 -4.93 31.92
CA THR A 208 16.85 -5.58 31.41
C THR A 208 16.76 -7.09 31.60
N THR A 209 17.80 -7.78 32.09
CA THR A 209 17.83 -9.26 32.11
C THR A 209 17.07 -9.89 33.27
N VAL A 210 16.86 -9.18 34.39
CA VAL A 210 16.14 -9.73 35.56
C VAL A 210 14.65 -9.85 35.29
N SER A 211 14.06 -8.84 34.61
CA SER A 211 12.62 -8.81 34.30
C SER A 211 12.19 -9.93 33.33
N HIS A 212 13.04 -10.29 32.37
CA HIS A 212 12.70 -11.32 31.38
C HIS A 212 12.67 -12.74 31.97
N ARG A 213 13.51 -13.00 32.99
CA ARG A 213 13.56 -14.30 33.67
C ARG A 213 12.32 -14.56 34.52
N GLU A 214 11.86 -13.56 35.25
CA GLU A 214 10.63 -13.65 36.06
C GLU A 214 9.39 -13.87 35.18
N GLN A 215 9.36 -13.22 34.01
CA GLN A 215 8.28 -13.34 33.05
C GLN A 215 8.19 -14.75 32.43
N ILE A 216 9.33 -15.40 32.20
CA ILE A 216 9.41 -16.78 31.70
C ILE A 216 8.98 -17.79 32.78
N GLU A 217 9.38 -17.58 34.05
CA GLU A 217 8.99 -18.48 35.15
C GLU A 217 7.47 -18.39 35.44
N GLU A 218 6.86 -17.22 35.31
CA GLU A 218 5.42 -17.03 35.47
C GLU A 218 4.62 -17.73 34.35
N GLN A 219 5.08 -17.64 33.09
CA GLN A 219 4.48 -18.35 31.95
C GLN A 219 4.57 -19.89 32.13
N LEU A 220 5.68 -20.40 32.65
CA LEU A 220 5.87 -21.83 32.96
C LEU A 220 4.94 -22.32 34.07
N LYS A 221 4.64 -21.46 35.05
CA LYS A 221 3.71 -21.78 36.15
C LYS A 221 2.27 -21.85 35.67
N LEU A 222 1.87 -20.95 34.77
CA LEU A 222 0.55 -20.93 34.12
C LEU A 222 0.34 -22.16 33.22
N ALA A 223 1.36 -22.54 32.44
CA ALA A 223 1.28 -23.71 31.56
C ALA A 223 1.10 -25.03 32.33
N LYS A 224 1.74 -25.18 33.51
CA LYS A 224 1.59 -26.37 34.36
C LYS A 224 0.23 -26.44 35.07
N LYS A 225 -0.39 -25.29 35.37
CA LYS A 225 -1.71 -25.23 36.02
C LYS A 225 -2.86 -25.58 35.06
N SER A 226 -2.64 -25.51 33.75
CA SER A 226 -3.63 -25.87 32.73
C SER A 226 -3.62 -27.36 32.35
N GLN A 227 -2.76 -28.18 32.98
CA GLN A 227 -2.65 -29.62 32.73
C GLN A 227 -3.05 -30.50 33.94
N LEU A 228 -3.58 -29.91 35.02
CA LEU A 228 -4.36 -30.59 36.06
C LEU A 228 -5.83 -30.15 35.97
#